data_AF-A0A352B0A7-F1
#
_entry.id   AF-A0A352B0A7-F1
#
_cell.length_a   1.000
_cell.length_b   1.000
_cell.length_c   1.000
_cell.angle_alpha   90.00
_cell.angle_beta   90.00
_cell.angle_gamma   90.00
#
_symmetry.space_group_name_H-M   'P 1'
#
loop_
_entity.id
_entity.type
_entity.pdbx_description
1 polymer ?
#
loop_
_entity_poly.entity_id
_entity_poly.type
_entity_poly.pdbx_seq_one_letter_code
_entity_poly.pdbx_strand_id
1 'polypeptide(L)'
;FPMVSGCLGVVVGQLTGLSVGGAATLGVLSASASYIAAPAAVRLALPEASPGIYLTASLGITFPLNLTLGIPIMLQISNYLESVGL
;
A
#
# COMPACT_ATOMS: atom_id res chain seq x y z
N PHE A 1 -0.09 -1.64 -10.20
CA PHE A 1 -1.33 -1.67 -9.40
C PHE A 1 -1.16 -1.03 -8.02
N PRO A 2 -0.15 -1.38 -7.19
CA PRO A 2 -0.03 -0.85 -5.82
C PRO A 2 0.10 0.70 -5.77
N MET A 3 1.08 1.26 -6.49
CA MET A 3 1.36 2.70 -6.43
C MET A 3 0.21 3.56 -6.98
N VAL A 4 -0.43 3.13 -8.07
CA VAL A 4 -1.54 3.86 -8.67
C VAL A 4 -2.73 3.92 -7.71
N SER A 5 -3.11 2.80 -7.11
CA SER A 5 -4.16 2.76 -6.09
C SER A 5 -3.80 3.60 -4.88
N GLY A 6 -2.53 3.64 -4.48
CA GLY A 6 -2.02 4.53 -3.44
C GLY A 6 -2.23 6.00 -3.74
N CYS A 7 -1.77 6.45 -4.91
CA CYS A 7 -1.95 7.83 -5.35
C CYS A 7 -3.43 8.22 -5.38
N LEU A 8 -4.30 7.34 -5.91
CA LEU A 8 -5.74 7.57 -5.90
C LEU A 8 -6.30 7.66 -4.47
N GLY A 9 -5.83 6.81 -3.56
CA GLY A 9 -6.20 6.87 -2.15
C GLY A 9 -5.81 8.19 -1.48
N VAL A 10 -4.62 8.72 -1.76
CA VAL A 10 -4.21 10.05 -1.26
C VAL A 10 -5.11 11.15 -1.81
N VAL A 11 -5.31 11.18 -3.13
CA VAL A 11 -6.14 12.19 -3.80
C VAL A 11 -7.56 12.18 -3.24
N VAL A 12 -8.18 11.00 -3.16
CA VAL A 12 -9.53 10.85 -2.59
C VAL A 12 -9.55 11.26 -1.12
N GLY A 13 -8.52 10.90 -0.34
CA GLY A 13 -8.40 11.29 1.05
C GLY A 13 -8.44 12.80 1.24
N GLN A 14 -7.64 13.55 0.49
CA GLN A 14 -7.64 15.02 0.57
C GLN A 14 -8.95 15.62 0.07
N LEU A 15 -9.52 15.13 -1.04
CA LEU A 15 -10.82 15.59 -1.53
C LEU A 15 -11.96 15.36 -0.53
N THR A 16 -11.83 14.40 0.38
CA THR A 16 -12.79 14.17 1.49
C THR A 16 -12.51 15.00 2.75
N GLY A 17 -11.46 15.84 2.74
CA GLY A 17 -11.07 16.70 3.85
C GLY A 17 -10.23 16.02 4.93
N LEU A 18 -9.59 14.88 4.62
CA LEU A 18 -8.61 14.29 5.54
C LEU A 18 -7.36 15.16 5.63
N SER A 19 -6.74 15.16 6.81
CA SER A 19 -5.41 15.75 6.96
C SER A 19 -4.38 15.05 6.08
N VAL A 20 -3.24 15.70 5.84
CA VAL A 20 -2.09 15.10 5.13
C VAL A 20 -1.75 13.70 5.66
N GLY A 21 -1.70 13.53 6.98
CA GLY A 21 -1.45 12.23 7.60
C GLY A 21 -2.56 11.20 7.34
N GLY A 22 -3.82 11.64 7.37
CA GLY A 22 -4.98 10.80 7.08
C GLY A 22 -5.04 10.35 5.61
N ALA A 23 -4.86 11.27 4.68
CA ALA A 23 -4.81 11.00 3.25
C ALA A 23 -3.62 10.11 2.87
N ALA A 24 -2.43 10.38 3.42
CA ALA A 24 -1.27 9.52 3.27
C ALA A 24 -1.54 8.10 3.80
N THR A 25 -2.19 7.97 4.95
CA THR A 25 -2.57 6.66 5.52
C THR A 25 -3.54 5.92 4.60
N LEU A 26 -4.56 6.60 4.07
CA LEU A 26 -5.50 6.02 3.11
C LEU A 26 -4.77 5.57 1.83
N GLY A 27 -3.82 6.36 1.34
CA GLY A 27 -2.93 6.00 0.24
C GLY A 27 -2.11 4.75 0.53
N VAL A 28 -1.50 4.64 1.71
CA VAL A 28 -0.72 3.45 2.10
C VAL A 28 -1.58 2.19 2.15
N LEU A 29 -2.79 2.29 2.71
CA LEU A 29 -3.73 1.18 2.76
C LEU A 29 -4.16 0.76 1.35
N SER A 30 -4.42 1.74 0.48
CA SER A 30 -4.81 1.52 -0.92
C SER A 30 -3.66 0.97 -1.76
N ALA A 31 -2.41 1.31 -1.43
CA ALA A 31 -1.20 0.80 -2.07
C ALA A 31 -0.79 -0.59 -1.57
N SER A 32 -1.35 -1.05 -0.46
CA SER A 32 -0.94 -2.31 0.14
C SER A 32 -1.45 -3.50 -0.67
N ALA A 33 -0.52 -4.27 -1.26
CA ALA A 33 -0.83 -5.62 -1.69
C ALA A 33 -0.99 -6.47 -0.42
N SER A 34 -2.05 -7.26 -0.29
CA SER A 34 -2.36 -7.91 1.00
C SER A 34 -1.24 -8.86 1.46
N TYR A 35 -0.39 -8.44 2.39
CA TYR A 35 0.74 -9.26 2.85
C TYR A 35 0.32 -10.41 3.78
N ILE A 36 -0.89 -10.31 4.33
CA ILE A 36 -1.45 -11.26 5.29
C ILE A 36 -2.47 -12.17 4.58
N ALA A 37 -3.44 -11.58 3.87
CA ALA A 37 -4.49 -12.38 3.26
C ALA A 37 -4.02 -13.09 1.99
N ALA A 38 -3.07 -12.53 1.21
CA ALA A 38 -2.62 -13.19 -0.01
C ALA A 38 -1.89 -14.52 0.27
N PRO A 39 -0.93 -14.62 1.22
CA PRO A 39 -0.33 -15.90 1.58
C PRO A 39 -1.35 -16.94 2.10
N ALA A 40 -2.33 -16.50 2.91
CA ALA A 40 -3.38 -17.38 3.40
C ALA A 40 -4.25 -17.91 2.25
N ALA A 41 -4.63 -17.04 1.32
CA ALA A 41 -5.41 -17.40 0.14
C ALA A 41 -4.64 -18.37 -0.77
N VAL A 42 -3.35 -18.13 -1.04
CA VAL A 42 -2.51 -19.05 -1.84
C VAL A 42 -2.41 -20.41 -1.15
N ARG A 43 -2.19 -20.46 0.16
CA ARG A 43 -2.10 -21.73 0.89
C ARG A 43 -3.39 -22.55 0.84
N LEU A 44 -4.55 -21.88 0.88
CA LEU A 44 -5.86 -22.54 0.81
C LEU A 44 -6.24 -22.96 -0.61
N ALA A 45 -5.97 -22.12 -1.61
CA ALA A 45 -6.37 -22.35 -2.99
C ALA A 45 -5.37 -23.20 -3.79
N LEU A 46 -4.08 -23.18 -3.40
CA LEU A 46 -2.98 -23.84 -4.09
C LEU A 46 -2.08 -24.56 -3.06
N PRO A 47 -2.54 -25.67 -2.47
CA PRO A 47 -1.82 -26.37 -1.40
C PRO A 47 -0.44 -26.91 -1.83
N GLU A 48 -0.26 -27.20 -3.13
CA GLU A 48 1.01 -27.64 -3.71
C GLU A 48 2.01 -26.50 -3.94
N ALA A 49 1.60 -25.24 -3.80
CA ALA A 49 2.49 -24.10 -3.98
C ALA A 49 3.52 -24.03 -2.85
N SER A 50 4.79 -23.80 -3.21
CA SER A 50 5.88 -23.71 -2.23
C SER A 50 5.69 -22.51 -1.28
N PRO A 51 5.60 -22.74 0.05
CA PRO A 51 5.57 -21.68 1.05
C PRO A 51 6.74 -20.71 0.96
N GLY A 52 7.92 -21.21 0.63
CA GLY A 52 9.11 -20.39 0.47
C GLY A 52 8.91 -19.30 -0.60
N ILE A 53 8.16 -19.56 -1.66
CA ILE A 53 7.95 -18.58 -2.74
C ILE A 53 6.96 -17.51 -2.31
N TYR A 54 5.73 -17.88 -1.95
CA TYR A 54 4.68 -16.88 -1.69
C TYR A 54 4.90 -16.13 -0.38
N LEU A 55 5.53 -16.74 0.64
CA LEU A 55 5.90 -16.04 1.87
C LEU A 55 7.05 -15.07 1.62
N THR A 56 8.06 -15.44 0.84
CA THR A 56 9.18 -14.53 0.52
C THR A 56 8.71 -13.36 -0.34
N ALA A 57 7.88 -13.62 -1.35
CA ALA A 57 7.32 -12.55 -2.18
C ALA A 57 6.49 -11.57 -1.34
N SER A 58 5.65 -12.09 -0.42
CA SER A 58 4.80 -11.26 0.44
C SER A 58 5.59 -10.52 1.53
N LEU A 59 6.28 -11.26 2.39
CA LEU A 59 6.91 -10.75 3.62
C LEU A 59 8.37 -10.31 3.43
N GLY A 60 9.10 -10.94 2.52
CA GLY A 60 10.50 -10.63 2.25
C GLY A 60 10.70 -9.50 1.23
N ILE A 61 9.74 -9.31 0.32
CA ILE A 61 9.85 -8.31 -0.76
C ILE A 61 8.78 -7.24 -0.59
N THR A 62 7.50 -7.61 -0.69
CA THR A 62 6.46 -6.59 -0.87
C THR A 62 6.17 -5.81 0.40
N PHE A 63 6.15 -6.47 1.56
CA PHE A 63 5.96 -5.80 2.86
C PHE A 63 7.08 -4.80 3.18
N PRO A 64 8.38 -5.14 3.10
CA PRO A 64 9.46 -4.18 3.32
C PRO A 64 9.44 -3.02 2.33
N LEU A 65 9.15 -3.26 1.04
CA LEU A 65 9.06 -2.17 0.06
C LEU A 65 7.92 -1.21 0.38
N ASN A 66 6.77 -1.71 0.82
CA ASN A 66 5.66 -0.84 1.17
C ASN A 66 5.92 -0.02 2.45
N LEU A 67 6.57 -0.61 3.46
CA LEU A 67 6.97 0.14 4.66
C LEU A 67 8.06 1.17 4.37
N THR A 68 9.12 0.77 3.68
CA THR A 68 10.33 1.59 3.51
C THR A 68 10.18 2.65 2.42
N LEU A 69 9.43 2.37 1.37
CA LEU A 69 9.22 3.29 0.24
C LEU A 69 7.76 3.73 0.14
N GLY A 70 6.81 2.81 0.24
CA GLY A 70 5.38 3.12 0.08
C GLY A 70 4.90 4.20 1.05
N ILE A 71 5.14 4.04 2.35
CA ILE A 71 4.77 5.04 3.37
C ILE A 71 5.36 6.43 3.10
N PRO A 72 6.69 6.60 2.99
CA PRO A 72 7.24 7.94 2.77
C PRO A 72 6.79 8.53 1.43
N ILE A 73 6.64 7.73 0.37
CA ILE A 73 6.16 8.22 -0.92
C ILE A 73 4.72 8.74 -0.81
N MET A 74 3.81 7.99 -0.18
CA MET A 74 2.41 8.44 0.01
C MET A 74 2.34 9.72 0.85
N LEU A 75 3.17 9.84 1.88
CA LEU A 75 3.26 11.05 2.68
C LEU A 75 3.79 12.24 1.88
N GLN A 76 4.81 12.04 1.05
CA GLN A 76 5.36 13.09 0.18
C GLN A 76 4.33 13.54 -0.87
N ILE A 77 3.61 12.61 -1.48
CA ILE A 77 2.53 12.93 -2.41
C ILE A 77 1.46 13.76 -1.71
N SER A 78 1.03 13.35 -0.51
CA SER A 78 0.02 14.10 0.24
C SER A 78 0.49 15.51 0.62
N ASN A 79 1.74 15.68 1.04
CA ASN A 79 2.30 17.00 1.33
C ASN A 79 2.38 17.88 0.06
N TYR A 80 2.79 17.29 -1.06
CA TYR A 80 2.87 18.00 -2.33
C TYR A 80 1.50 18.49 -2.79
N LEU A 81 0.49 17.63 -2.73
CA LEU A 81 -0.88 17.98 -3.12
C LEU A 81 -1.45 19.10 -2.21
N GLU A 82 -1.26 18.99 -0.90
CA GLU A 82 -1.62 20.06 0.05
C GLU A 82 -0.93 21.39 -0.31
N SER A 83 0.36 21.34 -0.67
CA SER A 83 1.13 22.54 -1.02
C SER A 83 0.65 23.24 -2.31
N VAL A 84 -0.05 22.52 -3.20
CA VAL A 84 -0.65 23.08 -4.42
C VAL A 84 -2.14 23.38 -4.26
N GLY A 85 -2.67 23.29 -3.04
CA GLY A 85 -4.05 23.65 -2.69
C GLY A 85 -5.09 22.56 -2.96
N LEU A 86 -4.64 21.30 -3.05
CA LEU A 86 -5.50 20.11 -3.09
C LEU A 86 -5.67 19.52 -1.70
#